data_AF-A0A081D6F8-F1
#
_entry.id   AF-A0A081D6F8-F1
#
_cell.length_a   1.000
_cell.length_b   1.000
_cell.length_c   1.000
_cell.angle_alpha   90.00
_cell.angle_beta   90.00
_cell.angle_gamma   90.00
#
_symmetry.space_group_name_H-M   'P 1'
#
loop_
_entity.id
_entity.type
_entity.pdbx_description
1 polymer ?
#
loop_
_entity_poly.entity_id
_entity_poly.type
_entity_poly.pdbx_seq_one_letter_code
_entity_poly.pdbx_strand_id
1 'polypeptide(L)'
;MSSGTTSSRSKFIPVSQESLEDCHYAAAKDLLCMYLNNNPNSKLFRGKGLRLGGSKKLDKIAGTSAGDLSSILIDNMPFWADYSSTPGNEIALMPDWETKMPAIVRETINEKVTSLAGVPSWMMVLLNNVLETTGKNNILEVWPGMEVFFHGGVSFDPYIDQYKKLLPDDKIKYYETYNASEGFFAIQDSNDNKELLLMLDYGIFYEFIPMKLMGHQMKKSSP
;
A
#
# COMPACT_ATOMS: atom_id res chain seq x y z
N MET A 1 -7.22 -9.87 -6.69
CA MET A 1 -7.75 -11.03 -5.95
C MET A 1 -7.81 -10.67 -4.47
N SER A 2 -8.79 -11.20 -3.72
CA SER A 2 -8.94 -10.93 -2.28
C SER A 2 -8.34 -12.07 -1.45
N SER A 3 -7.74 -11.75 -0.29
CA SER A 3 -7.01 -12.68 0.59
C SER A 3 -7.90 -13.50 1.54
N GLY A 4 -9.21 -13.25 1.58
CA GLY A 4 -10.13 -13.95 2.48
C GLY A 4 -10.46 -15.38 2.05
N THR A 5 -9.92 -16.38 2.74
CA THR A 5 -10.18 -17.81 2.48
C THR A 5 -11.18 -18.41 3.46
N THR A 6 -12.37 -18.70 2.96
CA THR A 6 -13.13 -19.88 3.37
C THR A 6 -13.43 -20.64 2.09
N SER A 7 -12.85 -21.84 1.97
CA SER A 7 -12.69 -22.67 0.76
C SER A 7 -11.58 -22.21 -0.21
N SER A 8 -10.76 -23.18 -0.59
CA SER A 8 -9.51 -23.20 -1.37
C SER A 8 -9.49 -22.55 -2.77
N ARG A 9 -10.39 -21.61 -3.10
CA ARG A 9 -10.43 -20.95 -4.42
C ARG A 9 -10.19 -19.44 -4.29
N SER A 10 -9.23 -18.92 -5.07
CA SER A 10 -8.99 -17.48 -5.17
C SER A 10 -10.26 -16.76 -5.65
N LYS A 11 -10.70 -15.73 -4.92
CA LYS A 11 -11.81 -14.87 -5.32
C LYS A 11 -11.32 -13.84 -6.33
N PHE A 12 -11.96 -13.82 -7.49
CA PHE A 12 -11.77 -12.79 -8.51
C PHE A 12 -12.81 -11.71 -8.28
N ILE A 13 -12.35 -10.47 -8.17
CA ILE A 13 -13.19 -9.29 -7.95
C ILE A 13 -12.93 -8.40 -9.15
N PRO A 14 -13.98 -8.04 -9.92
CA PRO A 14 -13.82 -7.16 -11.06
C PRO A 14 -13.40 -5.78 -10.57
N VAL A 15 -12.38 -5.22 -11.20
CA VAL A 15 -11.93 -3.85 -10.99
C VAL A 15 -12.12 -3.12 -12.31
N SER A 16 -13.07 -2.19 -12.37
CA SER A 16 -13.33 -1.37 -13.55
C SER A 16 -12.37 -0.17 -13.61
N GLN A 17 -12.29 0.49 -14.77
CA GLN A 17 -11.55 1.74 -14.90
C GLN A 17 -12.09 2.82 -13.94
N GLU A 18 -13.42 2.90 -13.80
CA GLU A 18 -14.10 3.81 -12.85
C GLU A 18 -13.68 3.51 -11.41
N SER A 19 -13.55 2.23 -11.02
CA SER A 19 -13.04 1.86 -9.69
C SER A 19 -11.57 2.25 -9.50
N LEU A 20 -10.76 2.24 -10.56
CA LEU A 20 -9.39 2.76 -10.48
C LEU A 20 -9.41 4.29 -10.28
N GLU A 21 -10.14 5.02 -11.12
CA GLU A 21 -10.14 6.48 -11.18
C GLU A 21 -10.89 7.15 -10.02
N ASP A 22 -12.15 6.78 -9.83
CA ASP A 22 -13.10 7.43 -8.92
C ASP A 22 -13.07 6.83 -7.51
N CYS A 23 -12.36 5.72 -7.31
CA CYS A 23 -12.17 5.11 -5.99
C CYS A 23 -10.70 5.10 -5.57
N HIS A 24 -9.88 4.21 -6.12
CA HIS A 24 -8.52 4.02 -5.60
C HIS A 24 -7.61 5.23 -5.81
N TYR A 25 -7.63 5.84 -6.99
CA TYR A 25 -6.81 7.02 -7.28
C TYR A 25 -7.39 8.30 -6.68
N ALA A 26 -8.72 8.43 -6.58
CA ALA A 26 -9.36 9.51 -5.83
C ALA A 26 -8.93 9.49 -4.35
N ALA A 27 -9.06 8.34 -3.70
CA ALA A 27 -8.62 8.13 -2.31
C ALA A 27 -7.14 8.42 -2.09
N ALA A 28 -6.28 7.95 -3.00
CA ALA A 28 -4.85 8.22 -2.91
C ALA A 28 -4.53 9.72 -3.04
N LYS A 29 -5.25 10.47 -3.88
CA LYS A 29 -5.09 11.92 -3.97
C LYS A 29 -5.50 12.62 -2.68
N ASP A 30 -6.65 12.25 -2.11
CA ASP A 30 -7.13 12.85 -0.87
C ASP A 30 -6.20 12.54 0.31
N LEU A 31 -5.68 11.31 0.41
CA LEU A 31 -4.64 10.95 1.38
C LEU A 31 -3.41 11.87 1.26
N LEU A 32 -2.92 12.11 0.04
CA LEU A 32 -1.79 13.01 -0.20
C LEU A 32 -2.14 14.44 0.18
N CYS A 33 -3.32 14.93 -0.17
CA CYS A 33 -3.79 16.27 0.20
C CYS A 33 -3.88 16.44 1.72
N MET A 34 -4.47 15.48 2.43
CA MET A 34 -4.56 15.49 3.90
C MET A 34 -3.17 15.44 4.54
N TYR A 35 -2.30 14.55 4.07
CA TYR A 35 -0.93 14.48 4.55
C TYR A 35 -0.19 15.82 4.39
N LEU A 36 -0.27 16.45 3.22
CA LEU A 36 0.39 17.73 2.95
C LEU A 36 -0.23 18.88 3.76
N ASN A 37 -1.54 18.86 3.95
CA ASN A 37 -2.24 19.83 4.80
C ASN A 37 -1.76 19.73 6.26
N ASN A 38 -1.57 18.51 6.76
CA ASN A 38 -1.08 18.25 8.12
C ASN A 38 0.43 18.49 8.27
N ASN A 39 1.17 18.50 7.16
CA ASN A 39 2.63 18.60 7.12
C ASN A 39 3.07 19.66 6.09
N PRO A 40 2.83 20.96 6.34
CA PRO A 40 3.06 22.03 5.36
C PRO A 40 4.54 22.19 4.93
N ASN A 41 5.47 21.66 5.73
CA ASN A 41 6.91 21.65 5.43
C ASN A 41 7.39 20.36 4.75
N SER A 42 6.46 19.48 4.36
CA SER A 42 6.74 18.20 3.70
C SER A 42 7.62 18.39 2.46
N LYS A 43 8.54 17.45 2.28
CA LYS A 43 9.43 17.36 1.11
C LYS A 43 9.06 16.17 0.23
N LEU A 44 7.84 15.65 0.35
CA LEU A 44 7.36 14.44 -0.31
C LEU A 44 7.71 14.40 -1.80
N PHE A 45 7.41 15.47 -2.53
CA PHE A 45 7.66 15.58 -3.97
C PHE A 45 9.08 16.03 -4.36
N ARG A 46 10.01 16.15 -3.40
CA ARG A 46 11.43 16.43 -3.68
C ARG A 46 12.24 15.15 -3.93
N GLY A 47 11.59 14.00 -3.94
CA GLY A 47 12.15 12.68 -4.16
C GLY A 47 11.07 11.74 -4.71
N LYS A 48 11.37 10.45 -4.74
CA LYS A 48 10.49 9.40 -5.24
C LYS A 48 9.78 8.68 -4.11
N GLY A 49 8.56 8.23 -4.38
CA GLY A 49 7.85 7.29 -3.51
C GLY A 49 8.25 5.85 -3.83
N LEU A 50 8.83 5.15 -2.85
CA LEU A 50 9.10 3.73 -2.99
C LEU A 50 7.81 2.94 -2.77
N ARG A 51 7.32 2.27 -3.82
CA ARG A 51 6.11 1.46 -3.77
C ARG A 51 6.46 -0.01 -3.84
N LEU A 52 5.91 -0.81 -2.92
CA LEU A 52 6.06 -2.26 -2.95
C LEU A 52 4.72 -2.93 -3.26
N GLY A 53 4.54 -3.31 -4.52
CA GLY A 53 3.38 -4.05 -5.01
C GLY A 53 3.58 -5.57 -5.01
N GLY A 54 2.47 -6.30 -5.11
CA GLY A 54 2.44 -7.76 -5.25
C GLY A 54 3.17 -8.24 -6.50
N SER A 55 3.40 -9.55 -6.58
CA SER A 55 4.16 -10.17 -7.68
C SER A 55 3.27 -10.94 -8.65
N LYS A 56 1.95 -10.92 -8.50
CA LYS A 56 1.09 -11.70 -9.38
C LYS A 56 0.95 -11.04 -10.76
N LYS A 57 1.45 -11.74 -11.78
CA LYS A 57 1.35 -11.40 -13.19
C LYS A 57 -0.10 -11.10 -13.59
N LEU A 58 -0.26 -10.07 -14.42
CA LEU A 58 -1.49 -9.82 -15.18
C LEU A 58 -1.65 -10.92 -16.23
N ASP A 59 -2.34 -12.00 -15.88
CA ASP A 59 -2.71 -13.01 -16.85
C ASP A 59 -3.91 -12.51 -17.66
N LYS A 60 -3.77 -12.51 -18.99
CA LYS A 60 -4.89 -12.21 -19.89
C LYS A 60 -5.84 -13.39 -19.91
N ILE A 61 -6.89 -13.33 -19.11
CA ILE A 61 -7.97 -14.31 -19.07
C ILE A 61 -9.15 -13.72 -19.84
N ALA A 62 -9.52 -14.37 -20.96
CA ALA A 62 -10.72 -14.01 -21.73
C ALA A 62 -10.83 -12.51 -22.12
N GLY A 63 -9.71 -11.87 -22.46
CA GLY A 63 -9.67 -10.45 -22.84
C GLY A 63 -9.57 -9.47 -21.66
N THR A 64 -9.46 -9.98 -20.42
CA THR A 64 -9.29 -9.19 -19.18
C THR A 64 -7.97 -9.54 -18.49
N SER A 65 -7.40 -8.59 -17.74
CA SER A 65 -6.18 -8.82 -16.95
C SER A 65 -6.53 -9.22 -15.52
N ALA A 66 -5.85 -10.22 -14.95
CA ALA A 66 -6.05 -10.65 -13.56
C ALA A 66 -4.76 -10.60 -12.76
N GLY A 67 -4.77 -9.96 -11.59
CA GLY A 67 -3.59 -9.81 -10.73
C GLY A 67 -3.94 -9.37 -9.31
N ASP A 68 -2.89 -9.05 -8.54
CA ASP A 68 -3.05 -8.34 -7.27
C ASP A 68 -3.47 -6.90 -7.55
N LEU A 69 -4.28 -6.31 -6.66
CA LEU A 69 -4.77 -4.93 -6.85
C LEU A 69 -3.60 -3.95 -7.07
N SER A 70 -2.52 -4.10 -6.31
CA SER A 70 -1.34 -3.23 -6.44
C SER A 70 -0.68 -3.35 -7.81
N SER A 71 -0.61 -4.54 -8.41
CA SER A 71 -0.09 -4.71 -9.76
C SER A 71 -0.98 -4.06 -10.81
N ILE A 72 -2.32 -4.18 -10.66
CA ILE A 72 -3.29 -3.51 -11.56
C ILE A 72 -3.17 -2.00 -11.44
N LEU A 73 -3.08 -1.46 -10.22
CA LEU A 73 -2.92 -0.03 -9.98
C LEU A 73 -1.61 0.51 -10.60
N ILE A 74 -0.49 -0.21 -10.44
CA ILE A 74 0.81 0.19 -11.00
C ILE A 74 0.79 0.18 -12.53
N ASP A 75 0.20 -0.85 -13.15
CA ASP A 75 0.11 -1.00 -14.60
C ASP A 75 -0.74 0.09 -15.26
N ASN A 76 -1.75 0.60 -14.55
CA ASN A 76 -2.67 1.64 -15.05
C ASN A 76 -2.31 3.07 -14.58
N MET A 77 -1.16 3.26 -13.93
CA MET A 77 -0.79 4.58 -13.41
C MET A 77 -0.42 5.55 -14.54
N PRO A 78 -0.80 6.84 -14.41
CA PRO A 78 -0.40 7.84 -15.37
C PRO A 78 1.12 8.07 -15.30
N PHE A 79 1.72 8.44 -16.44
CA PHE A 79 3.19 8.51 -16.61
C PHE A 79 3.89 9.39 -15.55
N TRP A 80 3.26 10.49 -15.11
CA TRP A 80 3.85 11.39 -14.13
C TRP A 80 3.95 10.74 -12.75
N ALA A 81 3.00 9.88 -12.41
CA ALA A 81 2.97 9.19 -11.13
C ALA A 81 4.00 8.06 -11.09
N ASP A 82 4.19 7.36 -12.23
CA ASP A 82 5.28 6.41 -12.41
C ASP A 82 6.65 7.10 -12.29
N TYR A 83 6.85 8.24 -12.98
CA TYR A 83 8.10 9.01 -12.90
C TYR A 83 8.44 9.47 -11.46
N SER A 84 7.42 9.81 -10.67
CA SER A 84 7.57 10.19 -9.25
C SER A 84 7.77 9.00 -8.30
N SER A 85 7.91 7.78 -8.83
CA SER A 85 7.97 6.56 -8.05
C SER A 85 9.22 5.74 -8.32
N THR A 86 9.56 4.88 -7.37
CA THR A 86 10.61 3.87 -7.52
C THR A 86 10.13 2.56 -6.86
N PRO A 87 10.60 1.38 -7.27
CA PRO A 87 11.27 1.12 -8.54
C PRO A 87 10.36 1.47 -9.74
N GLY A 88 10.93 1.58 -10.93
CA GLY A 88 10.16 1.73 -12.16
C GLY A 88 9.22 0.54 -12.40
N ASN A 89 8.19 0.74 -13.21
CA ASN A 89 7.15 -0.27 -13.46
C ASN A 89 7.68 -1.65 -13.89
N GLU A 90 8.76 -1.71 -14.70
CA GLU A 90 9.36 -2.98 -15.13
C GLU A 90 9.79 -3.85 -13.94
N ILE A 91 10.51 -3.27 -12.98
CA ILE A 91 10.97 -3.95 -11.78
C ILE A 91 9.81 -4.15 -10.79
N ALA A 92 8.93 -3.16 -10.67
CA ALA A 92 7.76 -3.23 -9.79
C ALA A 92 6.80 -4.37 -10.16
N LEU A 93 6.72 -4.75 -11.43
CA LEU A 93 5.81 -5.78 -11.97
C LEU A 93 6.50 -7.14 -12.21
N MET A 94 7.76 -7.31 -11.79
CA MET A 94 8.44 -8.62 -11.88
C MET A 94 7.65 -9.71 -11.13
N PRO A 95 7.47 -10.90 -11.73
CA PRO A 95 6.59 -11.93 -11.18
C PRO A 95 7.25 -12.78 -10.10
N ASP A 96 8.56 -12.95 -10.18
CA ASP A 96 9.32 -13.80 -9.28
C ASP A 96 9.92 -12.96 -8.15
N TRP A 97 9.58 -13.33 -6.91
CA TRP A 97 9.97 -12.56 -5.74
C TRP A 97 11.47 -12.62 -5.45
N GLU A 98 12.09 -13.77 -5.71
CA GLU A 98 13.53 -14.00 -5.46
C GLU A 98 14.40 -13.11 -6.34
N THR A 99 13.98 -12.87 -7.58
CA THR A 99 14.66 -11.95 -8.50
C THR A 99 14.20 -10.49 -8.37
N LYS A 100 12.92 -10.27 -8.03
CA LYS A 100 12.35 -8.93 -7.84
C LYS A 100 13.02 -8.21 -6.68
N MET A 101 13.11 -8.83 -5.51
CA MET A 101 13.60 -8.15 -4.30
C MET A 101 15.02 -7.54 -4.48
N PRO A 102 16.02 -8.29 -4.98
CA PRO A 102 17.34 -7.71 -5.28
C PRO A 102 17.30 -6.61 -6.36
N ALA A 103 16.40 -6.72 -7.35
CA ALA A 103 16.26 -5.69 -8.39
C ALA A 103 15.71 -4.37 -7.81
N ILE A 104 14.69 -4.44 -6.96
CA ILE A 104 14.15 -3.28 -6.23
C ILE A 104 15.25 -2.61 -5.42
N VAL A 105 16.00 -3.39 -4.63
CA VAL A 105 17.07 -2.83 -3.80
C VAL A 105 18.11 -2.12 -4.66
N ARG A 106 18.63 -2.77 -5.71
CA ARG A 106 19.66 -2.17 -6.58
C ARG A 106 19.23 -0.87 -7.24
N GLU A 107 17.97 -0.75 -7.65
CA GLU A 107 17.46 0.48 -8.24
C GLU A 107 17.28 1.57 -7.19
N THR A 108 16.56 1.25 -6.10
CA THR A 108 16.08 2.22 -5.12
C THR A 108 17.18 2.83 -4.23
N ILE A 109 18.30 2.12 -4.00
CA ILE A 109 19.42 2.67 -3.19
C ILE A 109 20.11 3.88 -3.83
N ASN A 110 19.98 4.03 -5.16
CA ASN A 110 20.55 5.16 -5.90
C ASN A 110 19.56 6.33 -6.03
N GLU A 111 18.34 6.15 -5.55
CA GLU A 111 17.27 7.12 -5.66
C GLU A 111 17.12 7.94 -4.38
N LYS A 112 16.66 9.17 -4.55
CA LYS A 112 16.25 9.99 -3.42
C LYS A 112 14.83 9.61 -2.99
N VAL A 113 14.70 8.65 -2.09
CA VAL A 113 13.41 8.23 -1.55
C VAL A 113 12.94 9.18 -0.45
N THR A 114 11.69 9.60 -0.53
CA THR A 114 11.03 10.51 0.43
C THR A 114 9.80 9.88 1.09
N SER A 115 9.21 8.86 0.48
CA SER A 115 8.10 8.12 1.05
C SER A 115 8.15 6.64 0.71
N LEU A 116 7.47 5.85 1.54
CA LEU A 116 7.22 4.43 1.32
C LEU A 116 5.71 4.21 1.15
N ALA A 117 5.32 3.23 0.35
CA ALA A 117 3.95 2.77 0.23
C ALA A 117 3.89 1.24 0.11
N GLY A 118 3.07 0.58 0.94
CA GLY A 118 2.86 -0.87 0.85
C GLY A 118 2.48 -1.54 2.16
N VAL A 119 2.49 -2.88 2.15
CA VAL A 119 2.16 -3.69 3.32
C VAL A 119 3.36 -3.72 4.30
N PRO A 120 3.17 -3.44 5.60
CA PRO A 120 4.25 -3.38 6.59
C PRO A 120 5.18 -4.59 6.61
N SER A 121 4.65 -5.81 6.55
CA SER A 121 5.45 -7.03 6.60
C SER A 121 6.44 -7.14 5.44
N TRP A 122 5.98 -6.88 4.21
CA TRP A 122 6.79 -6.96 3.00
C TRP A 122 7.78 -5.80 2.90
N MET A 123 7.33 -4.60 3.27
CA MET A 123 8.18 -3.42 3.27
C MET A 123 9.33 -3.61 4.27
N MET A 124 9.07 -4.19 5.45
CA MET A 124 10.12 -4.49 6.42
C MET A 124 11.19 -5.46 5.87
N VAL A 125 10.78 -6.49 5.12
CA VAL A 125 11.74 -7.40 4.45
C VAL A 125 12.63 -6.62 3.48
N LEU A 126 12.03 -5.75 2.65
CA LEU A 126 12.78 -4.90 1.73
C LEU A 126 13.78 -3.99 2.45
N LEU A 127 13.35 -3.30 3.50
CA LEU A 127 14.21 -2.39 4.27
C LEU A 127 15.41 -3.13 4.88
N ASN A 128 15.21 -4.35 5.41
CA ASN A 128 16.33 -5.15 5.90
C ASN A 128 17.31 -5.53 4.76
N ASN A 129 16.81 -5.92 3.58
CA ASN A 129 17.66 -6.21 2.43
C ASN A 129 18.46 -4.97 1.96
N VAL A 130 17.87 -3.78 2.05
CA VAL A 130 18.57 -2.50 1.79
C VAL A 130 19.73 -2.32 2.78
N LEU A 131 19.52 -2.55 4.07
CA LEU A 131 20.58 -2.43 5.09
C LEU A 131 21.68 -3.47 4.89
N GLU A 132 21.32 -4.72 4.62
CA GLU A 132 22.28 -5.79 4.31
C GLU A 132 23.14 -5.45 3.08
N THR A 133 22.51 -4.92 2.02
CA THR A 133 23.21 -4.58 0.77
C THR A 133 24.13 -3.37 0.93
N THR A 134 23.70 -2.36 1.71
CA THR A 134 24.43 -1.09 1.86
C THR A 134 25.40 -1.07 3.04
N GLY A 135 25.27 -2.02 3.96
CA GLY A 135 26.03 -2.06 5.21
C GLY A 135 25.70 -0.93 6.18
N LYS A 136 24.56 -0.26 6.01
CA LYS A 136 24.11 0.86 6.85
C LYS A 136 23.35 0.36 8.08
N ASN A 137 23.33 1.16 9.15
CA ASN A 137 22.68 0.74 10.40
C ASN A 137 21.17 1.01 10.41
N ASN A 138 20.73 2.03 9.67
CA ASN A 138 19.32 2.41 9.56
C ASN A 138 19.02 3.03 8.19
N ILE A 139 17.74 3.09 7.84
CA ILE A 139 17.28 3.48 6.52
C ILE A 139 17.51 4.97 6.24
N LEU A 140 17.56 5.81 7.26
CA LEU A 140 17.80 7.25 7.09
C LEU A 140 19.25 7.55 6.66
N GLU A 141 20.19 6.61 6.86
CA GLU A 141 21.53 6.71 6.27
C GLU A 141 21.56 6.45 4.76
N VAL A 142 20.58 5.70 4.24
CA VAL A 142 20.42 5.41 2.81
C VAL A 142 19.54 6.48 2.15
N TRP A 143 18.42 6.82 2.78
CA TRP A 143 17.45 7.80 2.30
C TRP A 143 17.20 8.90 3.35
N PRO A 144 18.09 9.91 3.44
CA PRO A 144 17.97 10.99 4.44
C PRO A 144 16.73 11.88 4.27
N GLY A 145 16.05 11.79 3.14
CA GLY A 145 14.83 12.57 2.84
C GLY A 145 13.53 11.84 3.14
N MET A 146 13.60 10.60 3.61
CA MET A 146 12.43 9.79 3.96
C MET A 146 11.64 10.45 5.09
N GLU A 147 10.33 10.63 4.91
CA GLU A 147 9.48 11.32 5.89
C GLU A 147 8.15 10.63 6.21
N VAL A 148 7.64 9.74 5.35
CA VAL A 148 6.33 9.09 5.57
C VAL A 148 6.23 7.70 4.98
N PHE A 149 5.63 6.78 5.73
CA PHE A 149 5.19 5.47 5.26
C PHE A 149 3.66 5.40 5.21
N PHE A 150 3.10 5.32 4.00
CA PHE A 150 1.69 5.03 3.78
C PHE A 150 1.48 3.51 3.75
N HIS A 151 0.72 2.98 4.71
CA HIS A 151 0.62 1.54 4.89
C HIS A 151 -0.82 1.05 4.97
N GLY A 152 -1.01 -0.25 4.72
CA GLY A 152 -2.33 -0.87 4.78
C GLY A 152 -2.25 -2.39 4.59
N GLY A 153 -3.42 -3.03 4.58
CA GLY A 153 -3.57 -4.47 4.34
C GLY A 153 -3.35 -5.36 5.57
N VAL A 154 -2.61 -4.91 6.57
CA VAL A 154 -2.49 -5.55 7.90
C VAL A 154 -2.33 -4.48 8.98
N SER A 155 -2.65 -4.83 10.23
CA SER A 155 -2.40 -3.96 11.39
C SER A 155 -0.92 -3.61 11.50
N PHE A 156 -0.64 -2.33 11.74
CA PHE A 156 0.73 -1.82 11.91
C PHE A 156 1.28 -2.03 13.31
N ASP A 157 0.42 -2.13 14.33
CA ASP A 157 0.83 -2.21 15.73
C ASP A 157 1.91 -3.27 16.04
N PRO A 158 1.89 -4.49 15.46
CA PRO A 158 2.93 -5.50 15.69
C PRO A 158 4.33 -5.15 15.15
N TYR A 159 4.42 -4.13 14.29
CA TYR A 159 5.63 -3.74 13.56
C TYR A 159 6.27 -2.45 14.08
N ILE A 160 5.62 -1.72 15.00
CA ILE A 160 6.03 -0.38 15.46
C ILE A 160 7.49 -0.38 15.95
N ASP A 161 7.85 -1.31 16.83
CA ASP A 161 9.18 -1.32 17.45
C ASP A 161 10.30 -1.64 16.45
N GLN A 162 10.01 -2.50 15.47
CA GLN A 162 10.94 -2.84 14.40
C GLN A 162 11.11 -1.65 13.44
N TYR A 163 10.02 -0.96 13.09
CA TYR A 163 10.09 0.25 12.26
C TYR A 163 10.84 1.39 12.95
N LYS A 164 10.67 1.57 14.26
CA LYS A 164 11.46 2.55 15.03
C LYS A 164 12.97 2.27 15.01
N LYS A 165 13.37 1.00 14.92
CA LYS A 165 14.80 0.63 14.76
C LYS A 165 15.29 0.92 13.34
N LEU A 166 14.48 0.63 12.34
CA LEU A 166 14.82 0.85 10.92
C LEU A 166 14.82 2.34 10.54
N LEU A 167 13.93 3.13 11.15
CA LEU A 167 13.71 4.55 10.90
C LEU A 167 13.74 5.30 12.25
N PRO A 168 14.93 5.51 12.84
CA PRO A 168 15.08 6.07 14.18
C PRO A 168 14.94 7.60 14.22
N ASP A 169 13.83 8.12 13.69
CA ASP A 169 13.45 9.53 13.79
C ASP A 169 11.94 9.64 14.10
N ASP A 170 11.62 10.25 15.24
CA ASP A 170 10.23 10.45 15.70
C ASP A 170 9.41 11.38 14.80
N LYS A 171 10.05 12.04 13.83
CA LYS A 171 9.37 12.87 12.83
C LYS A 171 8.76 12.05 11.69
N ILE A 172 9.20 10.80 11.50
CA ILE A 172 8.66 9.91 10.47
C ILE A 172 7.19 9.66 10.73
N LYS A 173 6.37 9.88 9.71
CA LYS A 173 4.92 9.68 9.78
C LYS A 173 4.55 8.29 9.29
N TYR A 174 3.55 7.70 9.92
CA TYR A 174 2.95 6.44 9.53
C TYR A 174 1.46 6.72 9.34
N TYR A 175 1.00 6.63 8.09
CA TYR A 175 -0.38 6.92 7.71
C TYR A 175 -1.05 5.62 7.27
N GLU A 176 -2.07 5.22 8.01
CA GLU A 176 -2.81 4.01 7.72
C GLU A 176 -3.89 4.23 6.65
N THR A 177 -4.04 3.24 5.79
CA THR A 177 -5.04 3.18 4.73
C THR A 177 -5.77 1.85 4.81
N TYR A 178 -7.09 1.91 4.71
CA TYR A 178 -7.91 0.72 4.53
C TYR A 178 -8.30 0.59 3.07
N ASN A 179 -7.41 -0.07 2.32
CA ASN A 179 -7.57 -0.32 0.89
C ASN A 179 -7.60 -1.83 0.62
N ALA A 180 -8.50 -2.29 -0.23
CA ALA A 180 -8.65 -3.69 -0.63
C ALA A 180 -9.08 -3.77 -2.10
N SER A 181 -9.06 -4.97 -2.69
CA SER A 181 -9.51 -5.18 -4.08
C SER A 181 -10.95 -4.73 -4.36
N GLU A 182 -11.77 -4.67 -3.32
CA GLU A 182 -13.17 -4.29 -3.32
C GLU A 182 -13.38 -2.76 -3.30
N GLY A 183 -12.35 -2.00 -2.91
CA GLY A 183 -12.44 -0.55 -2.78
C GLY A 183 -11.45 0.04 -1.78
N PHE A 184 -11.34 1.36 -1.82
CA PHE A 184 -10.60 2.15 -0.84
C PHE A 184 -11.59 2.73 0.17
N PHE A 185 -11.57 2.20 1.39
CA PHE A 185 -12.64 2.44 2.36
C PHE A 185 -12.33 3.60 3.30
N ALA A 186 -11.10 3.71 3.81
CA ALA A 186 -10.80 4.68 4.87
C ALA A 186 -9.32 5.11 4.88
N ILE A 187 -9.06 6.33 5.35
CA ILE A 187 -7.71 6.90 5.48
C ILE A 187 -7.50 7.49 6.87
N GLN A 188 -6.27 7.44 7.38
CA GLN A 188 -5.88 8.26 8.52
C GLN A 188 -5.74 9.71 8.04
N ASP A 189 -6.54 10.61 8.60
CA ASP A 189 -6.67 12.01 8.16
C ASP A 189 -5.89 13.00 9.03
N SER A 190 -5.28 12.54 10.13
CA SER A 190 -4.53 13.37 11.09
C SER A 190 -3.21 12.74 11.54
N ASN A 191 -2.24 13.58 11.88
CA ASN A 191 -0.98 13.17 12.52
C ASN A 191 -1.18 12.67 13.97
N ASP A 192 -2.23 13.13 14.65
CA ASP A 192 -2.41 12.96 16.10
C ASP A 192 -3.41 11.85 16.46
N ASN A 193 -4.04 11.22 15.46
CA ASN A 193 -5.03 10.17 15.65
C ASN A 193 -4.72 8.96 14.75
N LYS A 194 -4.95 7.74 15.27
CA LYS A 194 -4.83 6.47 14.55
C LYS A 194 -6.17 5.98 13.99
N GLU A 195 -7.27 6.66 14.29
CA GLU A 195 -8.57 6.36 13.69
C GLU A 195 -8.57 6.63 12.19
N LEU A 196 -9.47 5.96 11.47
CA LEU A 196 -9.61 6.09 10.03
C LEU A 196 -10.91 6.82 9.70
N LEU A 197 -10.80 7.86 8.87
CA LEU A 197 -11.91 8.54 8.24
C LEU A 197 -12.50 7.65 7.14
N LEU A 198 -13.77 7.28 7.26
CA LEU A 198 -14.51 6.52 6.26
C LEU A 198 -14.81 7.40 5.04
N MET A 199 -14.49 6.90 3.85
CA MET A 199 -14.64 7.62 2.59
C MET A 199 -15.96 7.28 1.92
N LEU A 200 -16.84 8.28 1.80
CA LEU A 200 -18.26 8.08 1.48
C LEU A 200 -18.63 8.28 0.01
N ASP A 201 -17.73 8.87 -0.77
CA ASP A 201 -17.98 9.35 -2.15
C ASP A 201 -17.14 8.64 -3.20
N TYR A 202 -16.55 7.49 -2.87
CA TYR A 202 -15.71 6.67 -3.76
C TYR A 202 -16.45 5.51 -4.43
N GLY A 203 -17.75 5.68 -4.68
CA GLY A 203 -18.58 4.68 -5.35
C GLY A 203 -18.92 3.45 -4.50
N ILE A 204 -18.69 3.51 -3.18
CA ILE A 204 -18.97 2.41 -2.24
C ILE A 204 -20.19 2.79 -1.40
N PHE A 205 -21.21 1.94 -1.41
CA PHE A 205 -22.35 2.04 -0.51
C PHE A 205 -22.12 1.14 0.71
N TYR A 206 -22.18 1.73 1.91
CA TYR A 206 -21.86 1.02 3.16
C TYR A 206 -23.12 0.59 3.91
N GLU A 207 -23.17 -0.70 4.27
CA GLU A 207 -24.14 -1.24 5.21
C GLU A 207 -23.42 -1.88 6.39
N PHE A 208 -23.88 -1.59 7.61
CA PHE A 208 -23.29 -2.14 8.83
C PHE A 208 -24.29 -3.05 9.53
N ILE A 209 -23.93 -4.31 9.71
CA ILE A 209 -24.73 -5.28 10.46
C ILE A 209 -24.33 -5.18 11.94
N PRO A 210 -25.25 -4.81 12.85
CA PRO A 210 -24.95 -4.80 14.29
C PRO A 210 -24.44 -6.16 14.78
N MET A 211 -23.34 -6.16 15.53
CA MET A 211 -22.72 -7.40 16.04
C MET A 211 -23.68 -8.31 16.82
N LYS A 212 -24.67 -7.72 17.50
CA LYS A 212 -25.72 -8.47 18.22
C LYS A 212 -26.55 -9.38 17.31
N LEU A 213 -26.64 -9.10 16.00
CA LEU A 213 -27.41 -9.88 15.03
C LEU A 213 -26.61 -11.05 14.42
N MET A 214 -25.27 -10.97 14.41
CA MET A 214 -24.38 -11.98 13.82
C MET A 214 -24.49 -13.36 14.51
N GLY A 215 -24.77 -13.40 15.81
CA GLY A 215 -24.92 -14.65 16.58
C GLY A 215 -26.25 -15.40 16.34
N HIS A 216 -27.26 -14.78 15.74
CA HIS A 216 -28.56 -15.41 15.46
C HIS A 216 -28.65 -16.05 14.07
N GLN A 217 -27.86 -15.59 13.09
CA GLN A 217 -27.90 -16.14 11.74
C GLN A 217 -27.09 -17.43 11.58
N MET A 218 -25.99 -17.62 12.31
CA MET A 218 -25.19 -18.86 12.23
C MET A 218 -25.92 -20.13 12.72
N LYS A 219 -27.05 -20.01 13.42
CA LYS A 219 -27.87 -21.16 13.84
C LYS A 219 -28.88 -21.65 12.79
N LYS A 220 -29.07 -20.95 11.67
CA LYS A 220 -30.12 -21.28 10.68
C LYS A 220 -29.62 -21.84 9.34
N SER A 221 -28.31 -22.00 9.15
CA SER A 221 -27.73 -22.59 7.95
C SER A 221 -27.03 -23.91 8.29
N SER A 222 -27.83 -24.93 8.59
CA SER A 222 -27.46 -26.34 8.46
C SER A 222 -28.71 -27.13 8.06
N PRO A 223 -28.79 -27.52 6.79
CA PRO A 223 -29.17 -28.87 6.39
C PRO A 223 -27.95 -29.63 5.85
#